data_AF-A0A377GZD2-F1
#
_entry.id   AF-A0A377GZD2-F1
#
_cell.length_a   1.000
_cell.length_b   1.000
_cell.length_c   1.000
_cell.angle_alpha   90.00
_cell.angle_beta   90.00
_cell.angle_gamma   90.00
#
_symmetry.space_group_name_H-M   'P 1'
#
loop_
_entity.id
_entity.type
_entity.pdbx_description
1 polymer ?
#
loop_
_entity_poly.entity_id
_entity_poly.type
_entity_poly.pdbx_seq_one_letter_code
_entity_poly.pdbx_strand_id
1 'polypeptide(L)'
;MKSVAREYVIEFEERKSKFIGYVKPVGSKVEAEEFIQSIKNKHPDATHNCSAYKVVDNGQEYFKTDDDGEPSGTAGNPMGDIITYMEVTNLAVVATRYFGGIKLGAGGLVRNYAKTAKLAIQEAGIEEYVERKIYLIDFSYERIGEVESILNSARAEYLDKGYNDRVTYKVRIDTPTLENLQALRDIMIIDL
;
A
#
# COMPACT_ATOMS: atom_id res chain seq x y z
N MET A 1 -5.94 4.46 8.51
CA MET A 1 -6.09 4.59 7.04
C MET A 1 -6.71 3.30 6.53
N LYS A 2 -7.11 3.19 5.27
CA LYS A 2 -7.59 1.90 4.73
C LYS A 2 -6.65 1.40 3.63
N SER A 3 -6.47 0.10 3.54
CA SER A 3 -5.74 -0.55 2.44
C SER A 3 -6.49 -1.79 1.97
N VAL A 4 -5.99 -2.43 0.92
CA VAL A 4 -6.49 -3.73 0.48
C VAL A 4 -5.92 -4.84 1.37
N ALA A 5 -6.72 -5.85 1.69
CA ALA A 5 -6.31 -6.88 2.66
C ALA A 5 -5.36 -7.93 2.06
N ARG A 6 -5.39 -8.12 0.74
CA ARG A 6 -4.59 -9.14 0.04
C ARG A 6 -4.35 -8.77 -1.41
N GLU A 7 -3.36 -9.44 -2.01
CA GLU A 7 -3.22 -9.44 -3.46
C GLU A 7 -4.44 -10.14 -4.10
N TYR A 8 -4.93 -9.58 -5.20
CA TYR A 8 -6.05 -10.14 -5.93
C TYR A 8 -5.98 -9.84 -7.43
N VAL A 9 -6.60 -10.70 -8.23
CA VAL A 9 -6.70 -10.57 -9.68
C VAL A 9 -8.15 -10.74 -10.14
N ILE A 10 -8.60 -9.84 -11.00
CA ILE A 10 -9.89 -9.92 -11.69
C ILE A 10 -9.66 -9.93 -13.20
N GLU A 11 -10.60 -10.52 -13.94
CA GLU A 11 -10.59 -10.51 -15.39
C GLU A 11 -12.00 -10.29 -15.93
N PHE A 12 -12.12 -9.48 -16.99
CA PHE A 12 -13.35 -9.38 -17.77
C PHE A 12 -13.06 -8.95 -19.21
N GLU A 13 -14.08 -9.07 -20.06
CA GLU A 13 -14.03 -8.62 -21.45
C GLU A 13 -15.04 -7.50 -21.69
N GLU A 14 -14.66 -6.50 -22.49
CA GLU A 14 -15.53 -5.45 -23.00
C GLU A 14 -15.25 -5.23 -24.49
N ARG A 15 -16.25 -5.43 -25.34
CA ARG A 15 -16.13 -5.33 -26.81
C ARG A 15 -14.86 -6.03 -27.34
N LYS A 16 -14.69 -7.31 -26.99
CA LYS A 16 -13.51 -8.14 -27.34
C LYS A 16 -12.19 -7.72 -26.71
N SER A 17 -12.11 -6.56 -26.06
CA SER A 17 -10.91 -6.19 -25.32
C SER A 17 -10.93 -6.88 -23.97
N LYS A 18 -9.88 -7.65 -23.67
CA LYS A 18 -9.71 -8.32 -22.38
C LYS A 18 -8.97 -7.39 -21.42
N PHE A 19 -9.49 -7.26 -20.21
CA PHE A 19 -8.90 -6.51 -19.10
C PHE A 19 -8.59 -7.47 -17.97
N ILE A 20 -7.35 -7.42 -17.46
CA ILE A 20 -6.93 -8.13 -16.25
C ILE A 20 -6.50 -7.07 -15.24
N GLY A 21 -7.20 -7.00 -14.11
CA GLY A 21 -6.91 -6.07 -13.02
C GLY A 21 -6.16 -6.78 -11.90
N TYR A 22 -4.93 -6.35 -11.65
CA TYR A 22 -4.12 -6.79 -10.52
C TYR A 22 -4.14 -5.71 -9.45
N VAL A 23 -4.26 -6.12 -8.19
CA VAL A 23 -4.09 -5.23 -7.04
C VAL A 23 -3.28 -5.92 -5.96
N LYS A 24 -2.39 -5.19 -5.30
CA LYS A 24 -1.57 -5.70 -4.21
C LYS A 24 -1.41 -4.66 -3.10
N PRO A 25 -1.53 -5.04 -1.80
CA PRO A 25 -1.08 -4.18 -0.71
C PRO A 25 0.44 -4.03 -0.77
N VAL A 26 0.93 -2.80 -0.60
CA VAL A 26 2.36 -2.49 -0.67
C VAL A 26 2.75 -1.49 0.42
N GLY A 27 3.88 -1.73 1.08
CA GLY A 27 4.36 -0.94 2.20
C GLY A 27 5.28 0.22 1.81
N SER A 28 5.82 0.22 0.58
CA SER A 28 6.80 1.21 0.13
C SER A 28 6.62 1.58 -1.33
N LYS A 29 7.19 2.72 -1.72
CA LYS A 29 7.21 3.13 -3.14
C LYS A 29 7.93 2.08 -4.00
N VAL A 30 9.05 1.54 -3.49
CA VAL A 30 9.86 0.54 -4.19
C VAL A 30 9.04 -0.72 -4.45
N GLU A 31 8.34 -1.23 -3.43
CA GLU A 31 7.50 -2.42 -3.58
C GLU A 31 6.38 -2.21 -4.62
N ALA A 32 5.78 -1.01 -4.68
CA ALA A 32 4.79 -0.66 -5.69
C ALA A 32 5.39 -0.74 -7.11
N GLU A 33 6.56 -0.14 -7.31
CA GLU A 33 7.25 -0.10 -8.61
C GLU A 33 7.73 -1.51 -9.04
N GLU A 34 8.22 -2.32 -8.10
CA GLU A 34 8.59 -3.73 -8.34
C GLU A 34 7.37 -4.57 -8.73
N PHE A 35 6.25 -4.41 -8.03
CA PHE A 35 5.01 -5.09 -8.38
C PHE A 35 4.56 -4.74 -9.79
N ILE A 36 4.54 -3.45 -10.14
CA ILE A 36 4.18 -2.99 -11.49
C ILE A 36 5.10 -3.63 -12.54
N GLN A 37 6.41 -3.61 -12.31
CA GLN A 37 7.36 -4.22 -13.24
C GLN A 37 7.15 -5.74 -13.37
N SER A 38 6.81 -6.43 -12.27
CA SER A 38 6.51 -7.86 -12.30
C SER A 38 5.31 -8.20 -13.19
N ILE A 39 4.25 -7.38 -13.16
CA ILE A 39 3.07 -7.56 -14.01
C ILE A 39 3.41 -7.25 -15.48
N LYS A 40 4.19 -6.18 -15.75
CA LYS A 40 4.69 -5.89 -17.11
C LYS A 40 5.50 -7.06 -17.68
N ASN A 41 6.36 -7.67 -16.86
CA ASN A 41 7.15 -8.84 -17.26
C ASN A 41 6.29 -10.10 -17.46
N LYS A 42 5.18 -10.23 -16.72
CA LYS A 42 4.21 -11.32 -16.87
C LYS A 42 3.38 -11.19 -18.16
N HIS A 43 3.18 -9.97 -18.64
CA HIS A 43 2.37 -9.64 -19.82
C HIS A 43 3.15 -8.80 -20.85
N PRO A 44 4.25 -9.32 -21.41
CA PRO A 44 5.09 -8.57 -22.36
C PRO A 44 4.41 -8.34 -23.71
N ASP A 45 3.37 -9.11 -24.03
CA ASP A 45 2.59 -9.08 -25.27
C ASP A 45 1.26 -8.32 -25.13
N ALA A 46 0.96 -7.79 -23.94
CA ALA A 46 -0.21 -6.95 -23.74
C ALA A 46 -0.13 -5.67 -24.56
N THR A 47 -1.29 -5.14 -24.94
CA THR A 47 -1.36 -3.86 -25.64
C THR A 47 -0.91 -2.73 -24.72
N HIS A 48 -1.39 -2.74 -23.47
CA HIS A 48 -1.03 -1.77 -22.44
C HIS A 48 -1.07 -2.44 -21.05
N ASN A 49 -0.19 -2.02 -20.15
CA ASN A 49 -0.12 -2.34 -18.73
C ASN A 49 -0.17 -1.04 -17.92
N CYS A 50 -1.33 -0.39 -17.95
CA CYS A 50 -1.56 0.87 -17.24
C CYS A 50 -1.51 0.62 -15.73
N SER A 51 -1.07 1.60 -14.95
CA SER A 51 -0.94 1.42 -13.50
C SER A 51 -1.35 2.66 -12.71
N ALA A 52 -1.67 2.44 -11.44
CA ALA A 52 -1.86 3.48 -10.45
C ALA A 52 -1.45 2.96 -9.07
N TYR A 53 -0.79 3.76 -8.26
CA TYR A 53 -0.52 3.43 -6.86
C TYR A 53 -0.65 4.64 -5.96
N LYS A 54 -0.99 4.37 -4.70
CA LYS A 54 -0.91 5.32 -3.60
C LYS A 54 -0.21 4.64 -2.44
N VAL A 55 0.87 5.23 -1.94
CA VAL A 55 1.66 4.67 -0.84
C VAL A 55 2.05 5.77 0.12
N VAL A 56 1.85 5.52 1.42
CA VAL A 56 2.54 6.28 2.47
C VAL A 56 3.74 5.45 2.90
N ASP A 57 4.92 5.99 2.69
CA ASP A 57 6.21 5.35 2.98
C ASP A 57 7.01 6.32 3.85
N ASN A 58 7.22 5.93 5.10
CA ASN A 58 7.89 6.71 6.12
C ASN A 58 7.27 8.09 6.40
N GLY A 59 5.93 8.19 6.29
CA GLY A 59 5.20 9.45 6.43
C GLY A 59 5.22 10.36 5.19
N GLN A 60 5.89 9.94 4.11
CA GLN A 60 5.79 10.62 2.81
C GLN A 60 4.75 9.93 1.92
N GLU A 61 3.81 10.70 1.39
CA GLU A 61 2.82 10.20 0.44
C GLU A 61 3.38 10.23 -1.01
N TYR A 62 3.25 9.10 -1.69
CA TYR A 62 3.54 8.94 -3.11
C TYR A 62 2.28 8.51 -3.85
N PHE A 63 1.90 9.29 -4.86
CA PHE A 63 0.77 8.99 -5.74
C PHE A 63 1.22 9.10 -7.19
N LYS A 64 1.03 8.03 -7.96
CA LYS A 64 1.45 7.99 -9.38
C LYS A 64 0.48 7.17 -10.21
N THR A 65 0.22 7.67 -11.41
CA THR A 65 -0.58 7.01 -12.45
C THR A 65 0.25 6.93 -13.73
N ASP A 66 0.00 5.90 -14.54
CA ASP A 66 0.65 5.68 -15.83
C ASP A 66 -0.36 5.07 -16.81
N ASP A 67 -0.55 5.74 -17.96
CA ASP A 67 -1.43 5.28 -19.04
C ASP A 67 -0.77 4.22 -19.94
N ASP A 68 0.54 3.97 -19.82
CA ASP A 68 1.30 2.95 -20.59
C ASP A 68 1.02 2.96 -22.10
N GLY A 69 0.89 4.15 -22.69
CA GLY A 69 0.64 4.32 -24.13
C GLY A 69 -0.84 4.36 -24.54
N GLU A 70 -1.78 4.18 -23.62
CA GLU A 70 -3.17 4.58 -23.85
C GLU A 70 -3.25 6.11 -24.07
N PRO A 71 -4.34 6.62 -24.67
CA PRO A 71 -4.57 8.05 -24.75
C PRO A 71 -4.47 8.71 -23.36
N SER A 72 -3.76 9.83 -23.30
CA SER A 72 -3.47 10.53 -22.04
C SER A 72 -4.73 10.79 -21.21
N GLY A 73 -4.65 10.40 -19.93
CA GLY A 73 -5.72 10.53 -18.94
C GLY A 73 -6.87 9.54 -19.07
N THR A 74 -6.77 8.53 -19.93
CA THR A 74 -7.87 7.57 -20.15
C THR A 74 -7.74 6.24 -19.41
N ALA A 75 -6.61 5.98 -18.73
CA ALA A 75 -6.37 4.72 -18.05
C ALA A 75 -5.85 4.89 -16.61
N GLY A 76 -4.62 5.37 -16.44
CA GLY A 76 -3.96 5.55 -15.14
C GLY A 76 -4.76 6.50 -14.24
N ASN A 77 -5.16 7.66 -14.76
CA ASN A 77 -5.92 8.66 -13.99
C ASN A 77 -7.26 8.10 -13.47
N PRO A 78 -8.13 7.49 -14.30
CA PRO A 78 -9.35 6.84 -13.82
C PRO A 78 -9.13 5.77 -12.74
N MET A 79 -8.02 5.04 -12.77
CA MET A 79 -7.69 4.09 -11.69
C MET A 79 -7.27 4.82 -10.41
N GLY A 80 -6.47 5.88 -10.53
CA GLY A 80 -6.09 6.75 -9.41
C GLY A 80 -7.29 7.45 -8.76
N ASP A 81 -8.27 7.87 -9.56
CA ASP A 81 -9.53 8.46 -9.09
C ASP A 81 -10.31 7.47 -8.23
N ILE A 82 -10.29 6.18 -8.59
CA ILE A 82 -10.93 5.13 -7.79
C ILE A 82 -10.20 4.90 -6.47
N ILE A 83 -8.87 4.85 -6.47
CA ILE A 83 -8.06 4.76 -5.24
C ILE A 83 -8.43 5.90 -4.29
N THR A 84 -8.52 7.12 -4.82
CA THR A 84 -8.89 8.32 -4.04
C THR A 84 -10.33 8.26 -3.56
N TYR A 85 -11.28 7.92 -4.44
CA TYR A 85 -12.70 7.84 -4.12
C TYR A 85 -13.01 6.78 -3.06
N MET A 86 -12.29 5.65 -3.09
CA MET A 86 -12.44 4.57 -2.11
C MET A 86 -11.66 4.82 -0.81
N GLU A 87 -10.93 5.94 -0.72
CA GLU A 87 -10.15 6.36 0.45
C GLU A 87 -9.14 5.28 0.90
N VAL A 88 -8.56 4.56 -0.06
CA VAL A 88 -7.55 3.51 0.19
C VAL A 88 -6.13 4.00 -0.12
N THR A 89 -5.15 3.48 0.60
CA THR A 89 -3.72 3.78 0.46
C THR A 89 -2.90 2.50 0.59
N ASN A 90 -1.58 2.60 0.40
CA ASN A 90 -0.62 1.50 0.53
C ASN A 90 -1.01 0.32 -0.37
N LEU A 91 -1.33 0.64 -1.62
CA LEU A 91 -1.68 -0.34 -2.65
C LEU A 91 -1.15 0.08 -4.01
N ALA A 92 -0.94 -0.91 -4.86
CA ALA A 92 -0.67 -0.73 -6.29
C ALA A 92 -1.69 -1.52 -7.11
N VAL A 93 -2.13 -0.92 -8.22
CA VAL A 93 -3.06 -1.51 -9.20
C VAL A 93 -2.42 -1.49 -10.57
N VAL A 94 -2.52 -2.59 -11.31
CA VAL A 94 -2.13 -2.70 -12.72
C VAL A 94 -3.30 -3.24 -13.53
N ALA A 95 -3.68 -2.53 -14.59
CA ALA A 95 -4.65 -3.00 -15.56
C ALA A 95 -3.93 -3.40 -16.85
N THR A 96 -3.83 -4.71 -17.06
CA THR A 96 -3.32 -5.29 -18.31
C THR A 96 -4.45 -5.39 -19.31
N ARG A 97 -4.27 -4.80 -20.49
CA ARG A 97 -5.25 -4.80 -21.57
C ARG A 97 -4.70 -5.51 -22.81
N TYR A 98 -5.51 -6.41 -23.36
CA TYR A 98 -5.33 -6.98 -24.69
C TYR A 98 -6.41 -6.44 -25.63
N PHE A 99 -6.01 -5.74 -26.70
CA PHE A 99 -6.94 -5.13 -27.63
C PHE A 99 -7.66 -6.16 -28.51
N GLY A 100 -8.99 -6.09 -28.53
CA GLY A 100 -9.86 -7.04 -29.24
C GLY A 100 -10.24 -6.67 -30.67
N GLY A 101 -9.60 -5.68 -31.28
CA GLY A 101 -9.95 -5.20 -32.64
C GLY A 101 -11.10 -4.19 -32.70
N ILE A 102 -11.84 -3.96 -31.60
CA ILE A 102 -12.94 -2.98 -31.54
C ILE A 102 -12.57 -1.81 -30.61
N LYS A 103 -12.56 -0.59 -31.15
CA LYS A 103 -12.25 0.61 -30.38
C LYS A 103 -13.33 0.90 -29.34
N LEU A 104 -12.91 1.19 -28.11
CA LEU A 104 -13.78 1.59 -27.00
C LEU A 104 -14.10 3.09 -27.03
N GLY A 105 -13.24 3.91 -27.65
CA GLY A 105 -13.26 5.37 -27.54
C GLY A 105 -12.82 5.86 -26.16
N ALA A 106 -12.46 7.14 -26.04
CA ALA A 106 -11.90 7.71 -24.80
C ALA A 106 -12.80 7.47 -23.57
N GLY A 107 -14.10 7.75 -23.67
CA GLY A 107 -15.05 7.50 -22.58
C GLY A 107 -15.23 6.01 -22.25
N GLY A 108 -15.03 5.12 -23.22
CA GLY A 108 -15.04 3.67 -22.99
C GLY A 108 -13.82 3.20 -22.23
N LEU A 109 -12.63 3.74 -22.56
CA LEU A 109 -11.38 3.46 -21.82
C LEU A 109 -11.50 3.90 -20.38
N VAL A 110 -11.86 5.17 -20.15
CA VAL A 110 -12.03 5.76 -18.81
C VAL A 110 -12.92 4.88 -17.94
N ARG A 111 -14.09 4.48 -18.44
CA ARG A 111 -15.02 3.63 -17.69
C ARG A 111 -14.44 2.25 -17.37
N ASN A 112 -13.74 1.61 -18.30
CA ASN A 112 -13.26 0.25 -18.11
C ASN A 112 -12.00 0.18 -17.23
N TYR A 113 -11.09 1.16 -17.31
CA TYR A 113 -9.97 1.23 -16.38
C TYR A 113 -10.42 1.56 -14.95
N ALA A 114 -11.34 2.51 -14.77
CA ALA A 114 -11.97 2.76 -13.47
C ALA A 114 -12.69 1.51 -12.93
N LYS A 115 -13.47 0.82 -13.77
CA LYS A 115 -14.12 -0.45 -13.42
C LYS A 115 -13.10 -1.51 -12.98
N THR A 116 -11.98 -1.62 -13.69
CA THR A 116 -10.91 -2.58 -13.39
C THR A 116 -10.34 -2.36 -11.99
N ALA A 117 -9.92 -1.13 -11.68
CA ALA A 117 -9.41 -0.79 -10.34
C ALA A 117 -10.47 -1.03 -9.26
N LYS A 118 -11.71 -0.58 -9.49
CA LYS A 118 -12.79 -0.71 -8.52
C LYS A 118 -13.06 -2.17 -8.15
N LEU A 119 -13.21 -3.03 -9.16
CA LEU A 119 -13.46 -4.46 -8.93
C LEU A 119 -12.27 -5.12 -8.23
N ALA A 120 -11.04 -4.85 -8.68
CA ALA A 120 -9.85 -5.43 -8.07
C ALA A 120 -9.76 -5.07 -6.58
N ILE A 121 -9.91 -3.79 -6.22
CA ILE A 121 -9.86 -3.30 -4.84
C ILE A 121 -10.99 -3.91 -3.99
N GLN A 122 -12.22 -3.99 -4.52
CA GLN A 122 -13.35 -4.56 -3.79
C GLN A 122 -13.14 -6.05 -3.47
N GLU A 123 -12.68 -6.83 -4.45
CA GLU A 123 -12.48 -8.28 -4.30
C GLU A 123 -11.24 -8.64 -3.45
N ALA A 124 -10.24 -7.74 -3.45
CA ALA A 124 -9.12 -7.81 -2.52
C ALA A 124 -9.56 -7.61 -1.05
N GLY A 125 -10.75 -7.04 -0.82
CA GLY A 125 -11.22 -6.66 0.51
C GLY A 125 -10.49 -5.42 1.01
N ILE A 126 -11.17 -4.62 1.84
CA ILE A 126 -10.62 -3.41 2.44
C ILE A 126 -10.55 -3.59 3.95
N GLU A 127 -9.39 -3.27 4.52
CA GLU A 127 -9.15 -3.33 5.96
C GLU A 127 -8.47 -2.05 6.48
N GLU A 128 -8.49 -1.90 7.79
CA GLU A 128 -7.76 -0.82 8.45
C GLU A 128 -6.26 -1.03 8.32
N TYR A 129 -5.58 -0.02 7.80
CA TYR A 129 -4.14 0.07 7.69
C TYR A 129 -3.59 1.04 8.72
N VAL A 130 -2.65 0.54 9.51
CA VAL A 130 -1.90 1.30 10.51
C VAL A 130 -0.43 1.20 10.14
N GLU A 131 0.17 2.33 9.76
CA GLU A 131 1.60 2.41 9.51
C GLU A 131 2.35 2.17 10.82
N ARG A 132 3.35 1.27 10.78
CA ARG A 132 4.22 0.99 11.91
C ARG A 132 5.67 1.14 11.50
N LYS A 133 6.46 1.80 12.34
CA LYS A 133 7.90 2.01 12.16
C LYS A 133 8.68 1.28 13.23
N ILE A 134 9.95 1.05 12.94
CA ILE A 134 10.86 0.37 13.86
C ILE A 134 11.55 1.43 14.71
N TYR A 135 11.42 1.29 16.03
CA TYR A 135 12.09 2.16 16.98
C TYR A 135 12.99 1.34 17.90
N LEU A 136 14.11 1.92 18.28
CA LEU A 136 14.90 1.48 19.43
C LEU A 136 14.52 2.35 20.62
N ILE A 137 14.06 1.71 21.68
CA ILE A 137 13.64 2.35 22.93
C ILE A 137 14.66 1.96 24.00
N ASP A 138 15.27 2.93 24.66
CA ASP A 138 16.18 2.76 25.80
C ASP A 138 15.57 3.40 27.06
N PHE A 139 15.48 2.64 28.15
CA PHE A 139 14.81 3.07 29.38
C PHE A 139 15.37 2.35 30.62
N SER A 140 15.11 2.88 31.80
CA SER A 140 15.52 2.28 33.07
C SER A 140 14.66 1.06 33.45
N TYR A 141 15.24 0.11 34.21
CA TYR A 141 14.54 -1.10 34.66
C TYR A 141 13.25 -0.83 35.43
N GLU A 142 13.17 0.29 36.14
CA GLU A 142 11.98 0.71 36.89
C GLU A 142 10.75 0.94 35.99
N ARG A 143 10.95 1.20 34.69
CA ARG A 143 9.88 1.48 33.72
C ARG A 143 9.43 0.28 32.91
N ILE A 144 10.00 -0.91 33.10
CA ILE A 144 9.63 -2.11 32.35
C ILE A 144 8.10 -2.31 32.35
N GLY A 145 7.47 -2.24 33.52
CA GLY A 145 6.02 -2.45 33.62
C GLY A 145 5.19 -1.43 32.82
N GLU A 146 5.56 -0.16 32.86
CA GLU A 146 4.86 0.92 32.15
C GLU A 146 5.07 0.83 30.64
N VAL A 147 6.32 0.63 30.20
CA VAL A 147 6.68 0.48 28.78
C VAL A 147 6.02 -0.76 28.18
N GLU A 148 6.11 -1.91 28.86
CA GLU A 148 5.47 -3.13 28.36
C GLU A 148 3.93 -3.02 28.38
N SER A 149 3.34 -2.30 29.34
CA SER A 149 1.90 -2.04 29.35
C SER A 149 1.45 -1.27 28.10
N ILE A 150 2.17 -0.21 27.72
CA ILE A 150 1.89 0.57 26.51
C ILE A 150 2.06 -0.31 25.25
N LEU A 151 3.21 -0.98 25.12
CA LEU A 151 3.55 -1.81 23.97
C LEU A 151 2.57 -2.99 23.80
N ASN A 152 2.20 -3.67 24.89
CA ASN A 152 1.29 -4.81 24.84
C ASN A 152 -0.14 -4.36 24.48
N SER A 153 -0.59 -3.21 24.99
CA SER A 153 -1.89 -2.63 24.65
C SER A 153 -2.00 -2.31 23.16
N ALA A 154 -0.90 -1.85 22.56
CA ALA A 154 -0.79 -1.59 21.13
C ALA A 154 -0.54 -2.83 20.26
N ARG A 155 -0.36 -4.01 20.88
CA ARG A 155 0.10 -5.24 20.20
C ARG A 155 1.38 -4.99 19.39
N ALA A 156 2.32 -4.27 20.00
CA ALA A 156 3.64 -4.02 19.43
C ALA A 156 4.35 -5.32 19.07
N GLU A 157 5.06 -5.32 17.96
CA GLU A 157 5.93 -6.43 17.58
C GLU A 157 7.32 -6.17 18.17
N TYR A 158 7.78 -7.05 19.05
CA TYR A 158 9.15 -7.01 19.58
C TYR A 158 10.08 -7.68 18.59
N LEU A 159 11.03 -6.91 18.06
CA LEU A 159 12.07 -7.40 17.16
C LEU A 159 13.32 -7.83 17.91
N ASP A 160 13.63 -7.15 19.03
CA ASP A 160 14.75 -7.50 19.90
C ASP A 160 14.55 -6.93 21.32
N LYS A 161 15.16 -7.56 22.33
CA LYS A 161 15.18 -7.10 23.72
C LYS A 161 16.58 -7.27 24.32
N GLY A 162 17.13 -6.19 24.88
CA GLY A 162 18.40 -6.15 25.59
C GLY A 162 18.23 -5.75 27.06
N TYR A 163 19.03 -6.37 27.92
CA TYR A 163 19.06 -6.12 29.36
C TYR A 163 20.53 -5.99 29.79
N ASN A 164 21.04 -4.76 29.77
CA ASN A 164 22.40 -4.43 30.22
C ASN A 164 22.31 -3.44 31.40
N ASP A 165 23.10 -2.37 31.41
CA ASP A 165 22.96 -1.30 32.41
C ASP A 165 21.59 -0.60 32.33
N ARG A 166 20.97 -0.60 31.14
CA ARG A 166 19.60 -0.16 30.86
C ARG A 166 18.88 -1.22 30.01
N VAL A 167 17.57 -1.07 29.89
CA VAL A 167 16.72 -1.94 29.07
C VAL A 167 16.58 -1.32 27.69
N THR A 168 16.78 -2.13 26.65
CA THR A 168 16.62 -1.70 25.27
C THR A 168 15.64 -2.59 24.53
N TYR A 169 14.59 -2.02 23.95
CA TYR A 169 13.63 -2.77 23.11
C TYR A 169 13.67 -2.23 21.69
N LYS A 170 13.89 -3.13 20.73
CA LYS A 170 13.67 -2.84 19.31
C LYS A 170 12.25 -3.30 18.97
N VAL A 171 11.37 -2.37 18.63
CA VAL A 171 9.94 -2.67 18.43
C VAL A 171 9.44 -2.05 17.14
N ARG A 172 8.46 -2.71 16.52
CA ARG A 172 7.66 -2.13 15.43
C ARG A 172 6.32 -1.67 16.00
N ILE A 173 6.09 -0.36 15.98
CA ILE A 173 4.92 0.31 16.60
C ILE A 173 4.37 1.42 15.73
N ASP A 174 3.12 1.80 15.97
CA ASP A 174 2.47 2.92 15.30
C ASP A 174 2.74 4.27 15.99
N THR A 175 2.40 5.37 15.30
CA THR A 175 2.59 6.74 15.78
C THR A 175 1.90 7.01 17.13
N PRO A 176 0.62 6.62 17.35
CA PRO A 176 0.00 6.81 18.66
C PRO A 176 0.74 6.11 19.81
N THR A 177 1.28 4.92 19.56
CA THR A 177 2.09 4.19 20.56
C THR A 177 3.40 4.90 20.84
N LEU A 178 4.06 5.42 19.80
CA LEU A 178 5.25 6.24 19.94
C LEU A 178 4.99 7.47 20.82
N GLU A 179 3.90 8.20 20.57
CA GLU A 179 3.52 9.40 21.35
C GLU A 179 3.30 9.06 22.83
N ASN A 180 2.66 7.94 23.13
CA ASN A 180 2.48 7.46 24.51
C ASN A 180 3.81 7.15 25.20
N LEU A 181 4.76 6.55 24.47
CA LEU A 181 6.10 6.29 25.01
C LEU A 181 6.88 7.59 25.22
N GLN A 182 6.80 8.55 24.30
CA GLN A 182 7.46 9.86 24.42
C GLN A 182 6.95 10.69 25.59
N ALA A 183 5.73 10.44 26.07
CA ALA A 183 5.19 11.09 27.26
C ALA A 183 5.87 10.62 28.57
N LEU A 184 6.57 9.49 28.56
CA LEU A 184 7.33 9.01 29.71
C LEU A 184 8.63 9.82 29.88
N ARG A 185 9.05 10.03 31.13
CA ARG A 185 10.36 10.61 31.44
C ARG A 185 11.44 9.52 31.43
N ASP A 186 12.71 9.87 31.26
CA ASP A 186 13.83 8.89 31.31
C ASP A 186 13.68 7.72 30.30
N ILE A 187 13.14 8.04 29.13
CA ILE A 187 13.08 7.16 27.96
C ILE A 187 13.78 7.87 26.80
N MET A 188 14.60 7.14 26.07
CA MET A 188 15.21 7.59 24.83
C MET A 188 14.65 6.74 23.70
N ILE A 189 14.23 7.38 22.61
CA ILE A 189 13.63 6.69 21.47
C ILE A 189 14.36 7.14 20.21
N ILE A 190 14.79 6.17 19.41
CA ILE A 190 15.52 6.37 18.16
C ILE A 190 14.71 5.70 17.04
N ASP A 191 14.39 6.46 15.99
CA ASP A 191 13.82 5.94 14.74
C ASP A 191 14.93 5.23 13.95
N LEU A 192 14.68 3.99 13.51
CA LEU A 192 15.70 3.12 12.88
C LEU A 192 15.51 2.96 11.37
#